data_AF-A0AAV2MDS1-F1
#
_entry.id   AF-A0AAV2MDS1-F1
#
_cell.length_a   1.000
_cell.length_b   1.000
_cell.length_c   1.000
_cell.angle_alpha   90.00
_cell.angle_beta   90.00
_cell.angle_gamma   90.00
#
_symmetry.space_group_name_H-M   'P 1'
#
loop_
_entity.id
_entity.type
_entity.pdbx_description
1 polymer ?
#
loop_
_entity_poly.entity_id
_entity_poly.type
_entity_poly.pdbx_seq_one_letter_code
_entity_poly.pdbx_strand_id
1 'polypeptide(L)'
;MVNDEFVNLPISLQDGEVTVHKSGWYAVISTSFGLEVKFDWKSAVFVTLSSDYKGAVCGLCGNYNGKENDDLIPKNGIQPVEPAVFGASWRVAEIPGCLDACEGECPDCDITEKDKYENNDYCGIIKDPRGPFRDCHAQVDPADAFEDCVFDVCTFEGTQDILCQAITAYTSACQEVGAKVYSWRTEQFCPIKCSAISHYEVCADTCPATCPSLAPPRGCHLPCMEDCVCDEGHILSGDICVPLSHCGCEHEDRYYHIGEVFFPNGMSPKGPFASCHSILDPKEFFEDCVFDVCAANGEESVQCDNVAAYAFSCQKAGADIQIWRSPFFCPMKCPANSHYELCADLSGVACSGLAELVPFNTGCREGCECDTGFVFNGETCVEEDECGCSDGQRTYKVDGELYNLPVVLGEESLVSISQQGHQIKIKMIFGLIVTYDWNHELIIKLPSSYYNLVCGLCGNFNGDKTDEIQNPAGELLSNVVDWAKSWRTPNQKDKKCSDTCQHDCPACDDKQRKVYETEDLCGALTAKHHNVFEICHEKVAPKPFLDSCVFDMCMNKGDKKILCQTLASYTQQCREEGVEINGWRRKFGCRELLF
;
A
#
# COMPACT_ATOMS: atom_id res chain seq x y z
N MET A 1 -15.97 11.27 4.53
CA MET A 1 -15.69 11.15 5.97
C MET A 1 -16.51 12.22 6.69
N VAL A 2 -17.20 11.86 7.76
CA VAL A 2 -18.00 12.77 8.59
C VAL A 2 -17.60 12.53 10.04
N ASN A 3 -17.12 13.57 10.73
CA ASN A 3 -16.57 13.46 12.10
C ASN A 3 -15.53 12.32 12.22
N ASP A 4 -14.58 12.29 11.28
CA ASP A 4 -13.50 11.30 11.21
C ASP A 4 -13.94 9.83 11.00
N GLU A 5 -15.19 9.61 10.59
CA GLU A 5 -15.70 8.28 10.24
C GLU A 5 -16.10 8.20 8.77
N PHE A 6 -15.76 7.07 8.13
CA PHE A 6 -16.31 6.74 6.82
C PHE A 6 -17.78 6.38 6.98
N VAL A 7 -18.58 6.88 6.04
CA VAL A 7 -20.04 6.72 6.03
C VAL A 7 -20.50 6.46 4.63
N ASN A 8 -21.48 5.58 4.49
CA ASN A 8 -22.17 5.39 3.22
C ASN A 8 -23.19 6.50 3.02
N LEU A 9 -23.31 6.97 1.78
CA LEU A 9 -24.33 7.93 1.39
C LEU A 9 -25.63 7.22 0.98
N PRO A 10 -26.80 7.85 1.17
CA PRO A 10 -27.02 9.14 1.84
C PRO A 10 -26.85 9.06 3.36
N ILE A 11 -26.51 10.20 3.99
CA ILE A 11 -26.48 10.37 5.45
C ILE A 11 -27.23 11.65 5.85
N SER A 12 -27.93 11.57 6.97
CA SER A 12 -28.63 12.69 7.61
C SER A 12 -28.06 12.92 9.00
N LEU A 13 -27.67 14.15 9.32
CA LEU A 13 -27.08 14.54 10.60
C LEU A 13 -28.02 15.50 11.32
N GLN A 14 -28.04 15.42 12.66
CA GLN A 14 -28.81 16.31 13.53
C GLN A 14 -30.27 16.41 13.08
N ASP A 15 -30.96 15.28 12.97
CA ASP A 15 -32.37 15.20 12.55
C ASP A 15 -32.66 15.87 11.19
N GLY A 16 -31.69 15.87 10.27
CA GLY A 16 -31.82 16.42 8.92
C GLY A 16 -31.42 17.88 8.78
N GLU A 17 -30.77 18.48 9.79
CA GLU A 17 -30.18 19.81 9.63
C GLU A 17 -29.04 19.83 8.61
N VAL A 18 -28.32 18.71 8.44
CA VAL A 18 -27.35 18.52 7.37
C VAL A 18 -27.61 17.19 6.70
N THR A 19 -27.78 17.20 5.39
CA THR A 19 -27.88 15.98 4.58
C THR A 19 -26.74 15.91 3.58
N VAL A 20 -26.20 14.71 3.40
CA VAL A 20 -25.19 14.45 2.37
C VAL A 20 -25.67 13.29 1.52
N HIS A 21 -25.75 13.48 0.21
CA HIS A 21 -26.21 12.47 -0.72
C HIS A 21 -25.47 12.59 -2.05
N LYS A 22 -25.57 11.55 -2.87
CA LYS A 22 -25.07 11.59 -4.24
C LYS A 22 -26.17 12.11 -5.17
N SER A 23 -25.83 13.01 -6.09
CA SER A 23 -26.71 13.46 -7.18
C SER A 23 -25.87 13.69 -8.43
N GLY A 24 -26.07 12.85 -9.46
CA GLY A 24 -25.15 12.81 -10.60
C GLY A 24 -23.75 12.42 -10.15
N TRP A 25 -22.72 13.02 -10.74
CA TRP A 25 -21.33 12.84 -10.30
C TRP A 25 -20.98 13.53 -8.98
N TYR A 26 -21.90 14.25 -8.35
CA TYR A 26 -21.60 15.12 -7.23
C TYR A 26 -21.98 14.50 -5.88
N ALA A 27 -21.12 14.70 -4.88
CA ALA A 27 -21.55 14.74 -3.48
C ALA A 27 -22.27 16.06 -3.26
N VAL A 28 -23.50 16.02 -2.75
CA VAL A 28 -24.29 17.20 -2.42
C VAL A 28 -24.51 17.27 -0.92
N ILE A 29 -23.99 18.33 -0.31
CA ILE A 29 -24.19 18.67 1.10
C ILE A 29 -25.25 19.77 1.13
N SER A 30 -26.39 19.51 1.75
CA SER A 30 -27.46 20.48 1.94
C SER A 30 -27.67 20.75 3.42
N THR A 31 -27.91 22.01 3.78
CA THR A 31 -28.11 22.43 5.17
C THR A 31 -29.45 23.13 5.37
N SER A 32 -30.01 23.03 6.57
CA SER A 32 -31.26 23.69 6.95
C SER A 32 -31.20 25.23 6.89
N PHE A 33 -30.00 25.81 6.99
CA PHE A 33 -29.76 27.25 6.87
C PHE A 33 -29.54 27.73 5.43
N GLY A 34 -29.68 26.85 4.43
CA GLY A 34 -29.68 27.24 3.02
C GLY A 34 -28.31 27.38 2.38
N LEU A 35 -27.26 26.79 2.97
CA LEU A 35 -26.01 26.49 2.27
C LEU A 35 -26.14 25.13 1.57
N GLU A 36 -25.76 25.10 0.30
CA GLU A 36 -25.57 23.88 -0.48
C GLU A 36 -24.15 23.86 -1.06
N VAL A 37 -23.46 22.73 -0.91
CA VAL A 37 -22.13 22.51 -1.49
C VAL A 37 -22.17 21.26 -2.36
N LYS A 38 -21.71 21.37 -3.61
CA LYS A 38 -21.54 20.22 -4.52
C LYS A 38 -20.06 20.01 -4.78
N PHE A 39 -19.59 18.77 -4.71
CA PHE A 39 -18.21 18.39 -5.02
C PHE A 39 -18.18 17.17 -5.94
N ASP A 40 -17.41 17.24 -7.03
CA ASP A 40 -17.33 16.18 -8.06
C ASP A 40 -16.36 15.04 -7.70
N TRP A 41 -15.85 15.01 -6.47
CA TRP A 41 -14.83 14.06 -6.00
C TRP A 41 -13.44 14.24 -6.62
N LYS A 42 -13.21 15.32 -7.39
CA LYS A 42 -11.94 15.57 -8.09
C LYS A 42 -11.43 16.99 -7.88
N SER A 43 -12.12 17.98 -8.43
CA SER A 43 -11.59 19.35 -8.55
C SER A 43 -12.67 20.42 -8.49
N ALA A 44 -13.89 20.14 -8.91
CA ALA A 44 -14.95 21.14 -9.00
C ALA A 44 -15.78 21.21 -7.71
N VAL A 45 -15.83 22.41 -7.11
CA VAL A 45 -16.67 22.72 -5.95
C VAL A 45 -17.63 23.84 -6.31
N PHE A 46 -18.92 23.62 -6.09
CA PHE A 46 -19.97 24.62 -6.27
C PHE A 46 -20.59 24.96 -4.92
N VAL A 47 -20.71 26.25 -4.62
CA VAL A 47 -21.29 26.74 -3.36
C VAL A 47 -22.49 27.62 -3.68
N THR A 48 -23.65 27.23 -3.18
CA THR A 48 -24.91 27.99 -3.30
C THR A 48 -25.33 28.48 -1.91
N LEU A 49 -25.70 29.75 -1.82
CA LEU A 49 -26.10 30.41 -0.58
C LEU A 49 -27.47 31.08 -0.71
N SER A 50 -28.25 31.06 0.38
CA SER A 50 -29.42 31.93 0.51
C SER A 50 -29.01 33.40 0.39
N SER A 51 -29.90 34.22 -0.17
CA SER A 51 -29.75 35.68 -0.22
C SER A 51 -29.65 36.34 1.17
N ASP A 52 -29.98 35.63 2.25
CA ASP A 52 -29.78 36.08 3.63
C ASP A 52 -28.30 36.31 3.97
N TYR A 53 -27.37 35.67 3.25
CA TYR A 53 -25.92 35.80 3.45
C TYR A 53 -25.29 36.97 2.68
N LYS A 54 -26.11 37.78 1.99
CA LYS A 54 -25.63 38.89 1.16
C LYS A 54 -24.79 39.89 1.96
N GLY A 55 -23.51 40.04 1.59
CA GLY A 55 -22.57 40.92 2.28
C GLY A 55 -22.10 40.42 3.66
N ALA A 56 -22.47 39.20 4.06
CA ALA A 56 -22.11 38.60 5.35
C ALA A 56 -21.03 37.51 5.22
N VAL A 57 -20.60 37.20 4.00
CA VAL A 57 -19.56 36.19 3.72
C VAL A 57 -18.24 36.86 3.34
N CYS A 58 -17.17 36.08 3.45
CA CYS A 58 -15.84 36.46 2.99
C CYS A 58 -15.08 35.19 2.61
N GLY A 59 -14.19 35.28 1.63
CA GLY A 59 -13.41 34.15 1.15
C GLY A 59 -13.02 34.33 -0.31
N LEU A 60 -12.55 33.25 -0.94
CA LEU A 60 -12.16 33.25 -2.35
C LEU A 60 -13.33 33.51 -3.32
N CYS A 61 -14.58 33.24 -2.89
CA CYS A 61 -15.79 33.56 -3.65
C CYS A 61 -16.29 35.01 -3.41
N GLY A 62 -15.47 35.88 -2.84
CA GLY A 62 -15.80 37.27 -2.59
C GLY A 62 -16.70 37.48 -1.36
N ASN A 63 -17.46 38.57 -1.36
CA ASN A 63 -18.28 38.99 -0.22
C ASN A 63 -19.80 38.90 -0.47
N TYR A 64 -20.19 38.48 -1.67
CA TYR A 64 -21.58 38.30 -2.09
C TYR A 64 -22.44 39.57 -1.89
N ASN A 65 -21.89 40.77 -2.05
CA ASN A 65 -22.66 42.02 -1.91
C ASN A 65 -23.29 42.50 -3.25
N GLY A 66 -22.90 41.88 -4.37
CA GLY A 66 -23.33 42.22 -5.73
C GLY A 66 -22.46 43.28 -6.44
N LYS A 67 -21.22 43.49 -5.98
CA LYS A 67 -20.25 44.41 -6.58
C LYS A 67 -18.93 43.69 -6.87
N GLU A 68 -18.76 43.29 -8.11
CA GLU A 68 -17.59 42.55 -8.60
C GLU A 68 -16.25 43.26 -8.30
N ASN A 69 -16.25 44.59 -8.25
CA ASN A 69 -15.03 45.37 -8.06
C ASN A 69 -14.46 45.32 -6.63
N ASP A 70 -15.19 44.79 -5.65
CA ASP A 70 -14.74 44.63 -4.28
C ASP A 70 -14.66 43.17 -3.80
N ASP A 71 -14.78 42.20 -4.72
CA ASP A 71 -14.72 40.78 -4.37
C ASP A 71 -13.29 40.29 -4.09
N LEU A 72 -12.26 40.93 -4.67
CA LEU A 72 -10.86 40.57 -4.44
C LEU A 72 -10.24 41.24 -3.19
N ILE A 73 -11.02 41.45 -2.12
CA ILE A 73 -10.51 41.96 -0.84
C ILE A 73 -9.78 40.84 -0.07
N PRO A 74 -8.48 40.99 0.24
CA PRO A 74 -7.73 39.94 0.93
C PRO A 74 -8.21 39.75 2.38
N LYS A 75 -7.89 38.61 3.01
CA LYS A 75 -8.41 38.18 4.34
C LYS A 75 -8.38 39.23 5.46
N ASN A 76 -7.39 40.14 5.45
CA ASN A 76 -7.25 41.24 6.41
C ASN A 76 -7.20 42.63 5.74
N GLY A 77 -7.64 42.72 4.48
CA GLY A 77 -7.62 43.94 3.69
C GLY A 77 -8.92 44.74 3.77
N ILE A 78 -8.86 45.96 3.22
CA ILE A 78 -10.01 46.86 3.07
C ILE A 78 -10.15 47.37 1.62
N GLN A 79 -9.26 46.92 0.73
CA GLN A 79 -9.23 47.28 -0.68
C GLN A 79 -8.92 46.03 -1.51
N PRO A 80 -9.47 45.93 -2.74
CA PRO A 80 -9.19 44.84 -3.64
C PRO A 80 -7.71 44.83 -4.09
N VAL A 81 -7.17 43.64 -4.33
CA VAL A 81 -5.79 43.42 -4.78
C VAL A 81 -5.76 42.51 -6.01
N GLU A 82 -4.58 42.37 -6.62
CA GLU A 82 -4.38 41.45 -7.75
C GLU A 82 -4.72 39.99 -7.38
N PRO A 83 -5.27 39.17 -8.31
CA PRO A 83 -5.77 37.82 -8.02
C PRO A 83 -4.79 36.92 -7.28
N ALA A 84 -3.50 36.92 -7.67
CA ALA A 84 -2.47 36.11 -7.01
C ALA A 84 -2.25 36.51 -5.54
N VAL A 85 -2.27 37.82 -5.26
CA VAL A 85 -2.13 38.36 -3.88
C VAL A 85 -3.40 38.06 -3.07
N PHE A 86 -4.57 38.17 -3.70
CA PHE A 86 -5.85 37.84 -3.09
C PHE A 86 -5.89 36.35 -2.69
N GLY A 87 -5.58 35.45 -3.61
CA GLY A 87 -5.56 34.00 -3.39
C GLY A 87 -4.64 33.60 -2.24
N ALA A 88 -3.39 34.07 -2.27
CA ALA A 88 -2.39 33.80 -1.22
C ALA A 88 -2.84 34.29 0.16
N SER A 89 -3.58 35.42 0.23
CA SER A 89 -4.05 35.97 1.51
C SER A 89 -5.07 35.09 2.24
N TRP A 90 -5.78 34.22 1.52
CA TRP A 90 -6.83 33.35 2.05
C TRP A 90 -6.33 31.97 2.49
N ARG A 91 -5.01 31.73 2.40
CA ARG A 91 -4.39 30.49 2.91
C ARG A 91 -4.76 30.22 4.36
N VAL A 92 -5.07 28.95 4.66
CA VAL A 92 -5.50 28.48 5.98
C VAL A 92 -4.46 27.63 6.70
N ALA A 93 -3.50 27.04 5.97
CA ALA A 93 -2.41 26.25 6.51
C ALA A 93 -1.20 26.27 5.56
N GLU A 94 0.00 26.07 6.12
CA GLU A 94 1.20 25.75 5.32
C GLU A 94 1.21 24.25 5.03
N ILE A 95 1.17 23.88 3.76
CA ILE A 95 1.24 22.49 3.32
C ILE A 95 2.55 22.32 2.54
N PRO A 96 3.47 21.44 2.98
CA PRO A 96 4.72 21.19 2.25
C PRO A 96 4.44 20.83 0.77
N GLY A 97 5.04 21.57 -0.16
CA GLY A 97 4.84 21.39 -1.60
C GLY A 97 3.66 22.16 -2.20
N CYS A 98 2.83 22.83 -1.40
CA CYS A 98 1.79 23.74 -1.87
C CYS A 98 2.37 25.17 -1.92
N LEU A 99 2.61 25.67 -3.13
CA LEU A 99 3.21 26.99 -3.35
C LEU A 99 2.16 28.01 -3.79
N ASP A 100 2.32 29.27 -3.39
CA ASP A 100 1.43 30.38 -3.78
C ASP A 100 1.49 30.71 -5.28
N ALA A 101 2.59 30.34 -5.91
CA ALA A 101 2.87 30.55 -7.32
C ALA A 101 3.83 29.47 -7.82
N CYS A 102 3.89 29.32 -9.14
CA CYS A 102 4.85 28.43 -9.79
C CYS A 102 6.29 28.92 -9.52
N GLU A 103 7.24 28.01 -9.30
CA GLU A 103 8.67 28.36 -9.27
C GLU A 103 9.16 28.69 -10.69
N GLY A 104 8.94 29.95 -11.12
CA GLY A 104 9.32 30.42 -12.46
C GLY A 104 8.13 30.98 -13.25
N GLU A 105 8.16 30.79 -14.57
CA GLU A 105 6.97 31.04 -15.41
C GLU A 105 5.96 29.93 -15.15
N CYS A 106 4.72 30.30 -14.83
CA CYS A 106 3.67 29.31 -14.73
C CYS A 106 3.45 28.63 -16.09
N PRO A 107 3.07 27.35 -16.11
CA PRO A 107 2.60 26.70 -17.31
C PRO A 107 1.54 27.60 -17.94
N ASP A 108 1.85 28.11 -19.13
CA ASP A 108 0.96 28.93 -19.92
C ASP A 108 0.78 28.23 -21.25
N CYS A 109 -0.41 28.38 -21.81
CA CYS A 109 -0.70 27.85 -23.12
C CYS A 109 -0.27 28.87 -24.18
N ASP A 110 0.74 28.53 -24.99
CA ASP A 110 1.09 29.33 -26.18
C ASP A 110 -0.14 29.45 -27.07
N ILE A 111 -0.50 30.68 -27.43
CA ILE A 111 -1.67 30.98 -28.26
C ILE A 111 -1.63 30.24 -29.61
N THR A 112 -0.45 29.88 -30.12
CA THR A 112 -0.27 29.11 -31.35
C THR A 112 -0.60 27.63 -31.19
N GLU A 113 -0.59 27.11 -29.96
CA GLU A 113 -0.95 25.73 -29.63
C GLU A 113 -2.44 25.56 -29.33
N LYS A 114 -3.15 26.65 -28.99
CA LYS A 114 -4.61 26.64 -28.75
C LYS A 114 -5.41 26.07 -29.92
N ASP A 115 -5.06 26.46 -31.15
CA ASP A 115 -5.70 26.01 -32.40
C ASP A 115 -5.83 24.48 -32.49
N LYS A 116 -4.88 23.72 -31.89
CA LYS A 116 -4.88 22.26 -31.86
C LYS A 116 -6.06 21.68 -31.07
N TYR A 117 -6.56 22.40 -30.07
CA TYR A 117 -7.61 21.94 -29.15
C TYR A 117 -8.99 22.57 -29.42
N GLU A 118 -9.09 23.48 -30.39
CA GLU A 118 -10.34 24.14 -30.76
C GLU A 118 -11.29 23.27 -31.59
N ASN A 119 -10.82 22.14 -32.12
CA ASN A 119 -11.62 21.25 -32.96
C ASN A 119 -12.48 20.26 -32.14
N ASN A 120 -13.38 19.55 -32.83
CA ASN A 120 -14.33 18.62 -32.21
C ASN A 120 -13.70 17.32 -31.66
N ASP A 121 -12.42 17.04 -31.93
CA ASP A 121 -11.69 15.96 -31.25
C ASP A 121 -11.24 16.39 -29.84
N TYR A 122 -11.49 17.65 -29.46
CA TYR A 122 -11.22 18.26 -28.15
C TYR A 122 -12.40 19.18 -27.73
N CYS A 123 -12.16 20.48 -27.54
CA CYS A 123 -13.11 21.41 -26.94
C CYS A 123 -14.19 21.91 -27.91
N GLY A 124 -14.01 21.74 -29.22
CA GLY A 124 -14.92 22.25 -30.26
C GLY A 124 -16.37 21.78 -30.12
N ILE A 125 -16.58 20.59 -29.51
CA ILE A 125 -17.93 20.06 -29.29
C ILE A 125 -18.79 20.96 -28.38
N ILE A 126 -18.16 21.76 -27.51
CA ILE A 126 -18.84 22.70 -26.60
C ILE A 126 -19.58 23.78 -27.41
N LYS A 127 -18.99 24.25 -28.52
CA LYS A 127 -19.57 25.30 -29.38
C LYS A 127 -20.31 24.77 -30.62
N ASP A 128 -20.22 23.47 -30.92
CA ASP A 128 -20.85 22.92 -32.13
C ASP A 128 -22.38 23.09 -32.11
N PRO A 129 -22.97 23.92 -33.00
CA PRO A 129 -24.41 24.20 -33.01
C PRO A 129 -25.26 22.98 -33.40
N ARG A 130 -24.64 21.91 -33.90
CA ARG A 130 -25.28 20.62 -34.19
C ARG A 130 -24.84 19.52 -33.22
N GLY A 131 -23.96 19.87 -32.28
CA GLY A 131 -23.36 18.98 -31.31
C GLY A 131 -24.29 18.58 -30.17
N PRO A 132 -23.72 17.97 -29.12
CA PRO A 132 -24.48 17.43 -27.99
C PRO A 132 -25.11 18.49 -27.09
N PHE A 133 -24.63 19.74 -27.14
CA PHE A 133 -25.09 20.85 -26.30
C PHE A 133 -25.99 21.86 -27.02
N ARG A 134 -26.43 21.56 -28.25
CA ARG A 134 -27.18 22.50 -29.10
C ARG A 134 -28.43 23.13 -28.45
N ASP A 135 -29.12 22.40 -27.57
CA ASP A 135 -30.34 22.88 -26.91
C ASP A 135 -30.03 23.69 -25.63
N CYS A 136 -28.75 23.73 -25.22
CA CYS A 136 -28.27 24.45 -24.05
C CYS A 136 -27.70 25.83 -24.38
N HIS A 137 -27.09 26.02 -25.57
CA HIS A 137 -26.39 27.26 -25.97
C HIS A 137 -27.19 28.56 -25.81
N ALA A 138 -28.52 28.48 -25.86
CA ALA A 138 -29.39 29.64 -25.67
C ALA A 138 -29.59 30.05 -24.20
N GLN A 139 -29.27 29.16 -23.27
CA GLN A 139 -29.47 29.33 -21.82
C GLN A 139 -28.14 29.46 -21.08
N VAL A 140 -27.10 28.76 -21.53
CA VAL A 140 -25.74 28.85 -21.03
C VAL A 140 -24.84 29.18 -22.21
N ASP A 141 -24.09 30.28 -22.12
CA ASP A 141 -23.19 30.71 -23.18
C ASP A 141 -21.99 29.75 -23.27
N PRO A 142 -21.74 29.09 -24.42
CA PRO A 142 -20.59 28.20 -24.58
C PRO A 142 -19.25 28.95 -24.73
N ALA A 143 -19.24 30.29 -24.82
CA ALA A 143 -18.04 31.08 -25.06
C ALA A 143 -16.94 30.82 -24.03
N ASP A 144 -17.24 31.10 -22.77
CA ASP A 144 -16.29 31.02 -21.66
C ASP A 144 -15.86 29.57 -21.40
N ALA A 145 -16.83 28.64 -21.33
CA ALA A 145 -16.55 27.22 -21.12
C ALA A 145 -15.64 26.60 -22.20
N PHE A 146 -15.75 27.05 -23.44
CA PHE A 146 -14.83 26.64 -24.50
C PHE A 146 -13.44 27.23 -24.33
N GLU A 147 -13.33 28.50 -23.99
CA GLU A 147 -12.04 29.17 -23.80
C GLU A 147 -11.28 28.56 -22.62
N ASP A 148 -11.98 28.29 -21.51
CA ASP A 148 -11.45 27.59 -20.35
C ASP A 148 -11.01 26.17 -20.72
N CYS A 149 -11.83 25.41 -21.44
CA CYS A 149 -11.47 24.08 -21.92
C CYS A 149 -10.18 24.11 -22.76
N VAL A 150 -10.07 25.02 -23.72
CA VAL A 150 -8.90 25.13 -24.60
C VAL A 150 -7.67 25.52 -23.79
N PHE A 151 -7.81 26.46 -22.86
CA PHE A 151 -6.72 26.90 -21.99
C PHE A 151 -6.23 25.76 -21.10
N ASP A 152 -7.12 25.07 -20.40
CA ASP A 152 -6.77 23.98 -19.48
C ASP A 152 -6.15 22.80 -20.25
N VAL A 153 -6.81 22.33 -21.30
CA VAL A 153 -6.31 21.20 -22.10
C VAL A 153 -4.94 21.52 -22.69
N CYS A 154 -4.70 22.76 -23.13
CA CYS A 154 -3.41 23.17 -23.66
C CYS A 154 -2.33 23.25 -22.58
N THR A 155 -2.63 23.86 -21.44
CA THR A 155 -1.73 23.96 -20.29
C THR A 155 -1.27 22.58 -19.80
N PHE A 156 -2.13 21.57 -19.94
CA PHE A 156 -1.85 20.18 -19.63
C PHE A 156 -1.57 19.32 -20.88
N GLU A 157 -1.01 19.90 -21.93
CA GLU A 157 -0.48 19.21 -23.13
C GLU A 157 -1.45 18.23 -23.83
N GLY A 158 -2.75 18.48 -23.77
CA GLY A 158 -3.77 17.63 -24.36
C GLY A 158 -4.25 16.49 -23.46
N THR A 159 -3.99 16.54 -22.15
CA THR A 159 -4.38 15.50 -21.19
C THR A 159 -5.88 15.23 -21.26
N GLN A 160 -6.24 13.98 -21.57
CA GLN A 160 -7.62 13.58 -21.82
C GLN A 160 -8.52 13.78 -20.59
N ASP A 161 -8.03 13.53 -19.37
CA ASP A 161 -8.82 13.72 -18.15
C ASP A 161 -9.23 15.18 -17.92
N ILE A 162 -8.37 16.13 -18.26
CA ILE A 162 -8.65 17.58 -18.19
C ILE A 162 -9.73 17.96 -19.20
N LEU A 163 -9.60 17.48 -20.45
CA LEU A 163 -10.61 17.66 -21.48
C LEU A 163 -11.97 17.14 -21.02
N CYS A 164 -12.00 15.91 -20.49
CA CYS A 164 -13.23 15.28 -20.05
C CYS A 164 -13.85 16.01 -18.88
N GLN A 165 -13.05 16.53 -17.93
CA GLN A 165 -13.55 17.34 -16.81
C GLN A 165 -14.19 18.64 -17.30
N ALA A 166 -13.54 19.38 -18.20
CA ALA A 166 -14.08 20.62 -18.75
C ALA A 166 -15.44 20.41 -19.46
N ILE A 167 -15.55 19.35 -20.29
CA ILE A 167 -16.82 19.01 -20.95
C ILE A 167 -17.88 18.54 -19.95
N THR A 168 -17.49 17.82 -18.89
CA THR A 168 -18.39 17.39 -17.80
C THR A 168 -18.95 18.59 -17.04
N ALA A 169 -18.13 19.61 -16.78
CA ALA A 169 -18.56 20.84 -16.13
C ALA A 169 -19.61 21.58 -16.98
N TYR A 170 -19.38 21.71 -18.28
CA TYR A 170 -20.35 22.32 -19.18
C TYR A 170 -21.64 21.49 -19.33
N THR A 171 -21.52 20.16 -19.36
CA THR A 171 -22.66 19.22 -19.30
C THR A 171 -23.53 19.50 -18.08
N SER A 172 -22.89 19.64 -16.92
CA SER A 172 -23.57 19.87 -15.64
C SER A 172 -24.27 21.24 -15.62
N ALA A 173 -23.59 22.30 -16.06
CA ALA A 173 -24.19 23.64 -16.16
C ALA A 173 -25.44 23.64 -17.08
N CYS A 174 -25.38 22.93 -18.20
CA CYS A 174 -26.52 22.75 -19.10
C CYS A 174 -27.69 22.02 -18.43
N GLN A 175 -27.39 20.96 -17.69
CA GLN A 175 -28.41 20.16 -17.01
C GLN A 175 -29.05 20.91 -15.85
N GLU A 176 -28.29 21.74 -15.12
CA GLU A 176 -28.82 22.55 -14.03
C GLU A 176 -29.89 23.55 -14.47
N VAL A 177 -29.77 24.12 -15.67
CA VAL A 177 -30.83 24.97 -16.27
C VAL A 177 -31.94 24.15 -16.94
N GLY A 178 -31.89 22.82 -16.84
CA GLY A 178 -32.87 21.91 -17.44
C GLY A 178 -32.75 21.76 -18.96
N ALA A 179 -31.63 22.19 -19.56
CA ALA A 179 -31.41 22.00 -20.99
C ALA A 179 -31.13 20.53 -21.31
N LYS A 180 -31.60 20.09 -22.48
CA LYS A 180 -31.34 18.74 -22.95
C LYS A 180 -29.90 18.62 -23.46
N VAL A 181 -29.14 17.70 -22.87
CA VAL A 181 -27.83 17.29 -23.37
C VAL A 181 -27.95 15.93 -24.06
N TYR A 182 -27.33 15.80 -25.22
CA TYR A 182 -27.25 14.52 -25.94
C TYR A 182 -25.94 13.81 -25.63
N SER A 183 -25.89 12.49 -25.84
CA SER A 183 -24.68 11.71 -25.59
C SER A 183 -23.47 12.27 -26.33
N TRP A 184 -22.41 12.53 -25.59
CA TRP A 184 -21.15 13.06 -26.10
C TRP A 184 -19.96 12.14 -25.79
N ARG A 185 -20.09 11.27 -24.80
CA ARG A 185 -19.09 10.25 -24.47
C ARG A 185 -19.19 9.06 -25.41
N THR A 186 -18.04 8.52 -25.79
CA THR A 186 -17.92 7.29 -26.59
C THR A 186 -16.80 6.41 -26.04
N GLU A 187 -16.67 5.18 -26.54
CA GLU A 187 -15.56 4.29 -26.14
C GLU A 187 -14.17 4.91 -26.40
N GLN A 188 -14.06 5.83 -27.35
CA GLN A 188 -12.81 6.49 -27.73
C GLN A 188 -12.70 7.94 -27.26
N PHE A 189 -13.78 8.50 -26.71
CA PHE A 189 -13.86 9.90 -26.31
C PHE A 189 -14.50 10.03 -24.93
N CYS A 190 -13.66 10.25 -23.92
CA CYS A 190 -14.07 10.37 -22.52
C CYS A 190 -14.91 9.19 -22.00
N PRO A 191 -14.45 7.93 -22.19
CA PRO A 191 -15.20 6.76 -21.77
C PRO A 191 -15.41 6.73 -20.25
N ILE A 192 -16.61 6.38 -19.82
CA ILE A 192 -16.94 6.17 -18.41
C ILE A 192 -17.02 4.67 -18.14
N LYS A 193 -16.38 4.25 -17.05
CA LYS A 193 -16.51 2.90 -16.50
C LYS A 193 -17.40 2.97 -15.27
N CYS A 194 -18.58 2.37 -15.37
CA CYS A 194 -19.48 2.21 -14.24
C CYS A 194 -19.12 0.97 -13.43
N SER A 195 -19.57 0.94 -12.17
CA SER A 195 -19.42 -0.22 -11.29
C SER A 195 -20.14 -1.45 -11.88
N ALA A 196 -19.85 -2.64 -11.35
CA ALA A 196 -20.54 -3.85 -11.78
C ALA A 196 -22.07 -3.68 -11.63
N ILE A 197 -22.83 -4.15 -12.63
CA ILE A 197 -24.31 -4.12 -12.62
C ILE A 197 -24.87 -2.68 -12.64
N SER A 198 -24.16 -1.79 -13.33
CA SER A 198 -24.58 -0.43 -13.60
C SER A 198 -24.12 0.01 -14.98
N HIS A 199 -24.79 1.00 -15.55
CA HIS A 199 -24.46 1.57 -16.85
C HIS A 199 -24.53 3.10 -16.84
N TYR A 200 -23.86 3.72 -17.80
CA TYR A 200 -23.79 5.17 -17.92
C TYR A 200 -25.06 5.72 -18.58
N GLU A 201 -25.60 6.79 -18.02
CA GLU A 201 -26.63 7.61 -18.64
C GLU A 201 -26.23 9.09 -18.61
N VAL A 202 -26.38 9.76 -19.77
CA VAL A 202 -26.13 11.21 -19.85
C VAL A 202 -27.13 12.03 -19.03
N CYS A 203 -28.31 11.47 -18.74
CA CYS A 203 -29.43 12.14 -18.09
C CYS A 203 -30.16 11.13 -17.20
N ALA A 204 -29.52 10.80 -16.09
CA ALA A 204 -30.03 9.95 -15.03
C ALA A 204 -30.94 10.73 -14.07
N ASP A 205 -31.85 10.02 -13.40
CA ASP A 205 -32.63 10.56 -12.29
C ASP A 205 -31.68 10.99 -11.16
N THR A 206 -31.79 12.23 -10.70
CA THR A 206 -30.98 12.80 -9.61
C THR A 206 -31.47 12.42 -8.22
N CYS A 207 -32.68 11.84 -8.13
CA CYS A 207 -33.24 11.31 -6.89
C CYS A 207 -33.65 9.84 -7.05
N PRO A 208 -32.72 8.95 -7.40
CA PRO A 208 -33.03 7.54 -7.58
C PRO A 208 -33.43 6.91 -6.24
N ALA A 209 -34.22 5.84 -6.30
CA ALA A 209 -34.45 5.01 -5.13
C ALA A 209 -33.12 4.39 -4.67
N THR A 210 -32.88 4.40 -3.36
CA THR A 210 -31.71 3.80 -2.72
C THR A 210 -32.16 2.80 -1.67
N CYS A 211 -31.27 1.91 -1.23
CA CYS A 211 -31.58 0.95 -0.17
C CYS A 211 -32.15 1.60 1.12
N PRO A 212 -31.59 2.74 1.62
CA PRO A 212 -32.19 3.47 2.75
C PRO A 212 -33.57 4.05 2.45
N SER A 213 -33.77 4.56 1.23
CA SER A 213 -35.00 5.24 0.84
C SER A 213 -35.51 4.73 -0.51
N LEU A 214 -36.45 3.80 -0.44
CA LEU A 214 -37.14 3.24 -1.63
C LEU A 214 -38.07 4.25 -2.32
N ALA A 215 -38.24 5.44 -1.74
CA ALA A 215 -38.96 6.54 -2.35
C ALA A 215 -38.01 7.73 -2.56
N PRO A 216 -38.13 8.46 -3.69
CA PRO A 216 -37.47 9.75 -3.84
C PRO A 216 -37.89 10.70 -2.69
N PRO A 217 -37.00 11.57 -2.20
CA PRO A 217 -37.37 12.59 -1.23
C PRO A 217 -38.61 13.37 -1.70
N ARG A 218 -39.59 13.59 -0.81
CA ARG A 218 -40.81 14.34 -1.16
C ARG A 218 -40.45 15.73 -1.68
N GLY A 219 -40.79 15.99 -2.94
CA GLY A 219 -40.53 17.28 -3.58
C GLY A 219 -39.28 17.33 -4.44
N CYS A 220 -38.52 16.24 -4.58
CA CYS A 220 -37.43 16.21 -5.54
C CYS A 220 -37.95 16.31 -6.98
N HIS A 221 -37.79 17.49 -7.57
CA HIS A 221 -38.02 17.81 -8.97
C HIS A 221 -36.76 18.47 -9.50
N LEU A 222 -35.64 17.75 -9.39
CA LEU A 222 -34.36 18.23 -9.90
C LEU A 222 -34.24 17.83 -11.39
N PRO A 223 -33.57 18.66 -12.21
CA PRO A 223 -33.16 18.22 -13.54
C PRO A 223 -32.37 16.92 -13.47
N CYS A 224 -32.42 16.12 -14.54
CA CYS A 224 -31.56 14.94 -14.66
C CYS A 224 -30.09 15.37 -14.73
N MET A 225 -29.18 14.51 -14.27
CA MET A 225 -27.74 14.74 -14.36
C MET A 225 -27.04 13.51 -14.94
N GLU A 226 -25.85 13.71 -15.49
CA GLU A 226 -25.00 12.61 -15.92
C GLU A 226 -24.58 11.73 -14.71
N ASP A 227 -24.77 10.40 -14.80
CA ASP A 227 -24.37 9.44 -13.76
C ASP A 227 -24.23 8.00 -14.31
N CYS A 228 -23.71 7.10 -13.47
CA CYS A 228 -23.91 5.66 -13.57
C CYS A 228 -25.17 5.25 -12.81
N VAL A 229 -26.11 4.59 -13.49
CA VAL A 229 -27.36 4.09 -12.92
C VAL A 229 -27.34 2.58 -12.79
N CYS A 230 -28.01 2.04 -11.77
CA CYS A 230 -28.14 0.61 -11.59
C CYS A 230 -28.96 -0.04 -12.71
N ASP A 231 -28.55 -1.23 -13.13
CA ASP A 231 -29.30 -2.01 -14.11
C ASP A 231 -30.67 -2.43 -13.57
N GLU A 232 -31.60 -2.73 -14.48
CA GLU A 232 -32.97 -3.13 -14.13
C GLU A 232 -32.98 -4.27 -13.08
N GLY A 233 -33.80 -4.11 -12.03
CA GLY A 233 -33.90 -5.07 -10.92
C GLY A 233 -32.88 -4.89 -9.80
N HIS A 234 -31.96 -3.92 -9.91
CA HIS A 234 -30.99 -3.58 -8.88
C HIS A 234 -31.27 -2.17 -8.33
N ILE A 235 -30.75 -1.91 -7.13
CA ILE A 235 -30.93 -0.65 -6.40
C ILE A 235 -29.59 -0.20 -5.82
N LEU A 236 -29.41 1.12 -5.71
CA LEU A 236 -28.19 1.70 -5.18
C LEU A 236 -28.10 1.49 -3.66
N SER A 237 -27.04 0.81 -3.24
CA SER A 237 -26.65 0.56 -1.86
C SER A 237 -25.30 1.25 -1.68
N GLY A 238 -25.27 2.44 -1.07
CA GLY A 238 -24.06 3.27 -1.06
C GLY A 238 -23.66 3.69 -2.48
N ASP A 239 -22.53 3.17 -2.96
CA ASP A 239 -21.96 3.39 -4.29
C ASP A 239 -22.05 2.15 -5.22
N ILE A 240 -22.63 1.05 -4.74
CA ILE A 240 -22.76 -0.21 -5.49
C ILE A 240 -24.22 -0.55 -5.81
N CYS A 241 -24.42 -1.26 -6.91
CA CYS A 241 -25.73 -1.76 -7.31
C CYS A 241 -25.94 -3.19 -6.82
N VAL A 242 -26.99 -3.42 -6.04
CA VAL A 242 -27.31 -4.73 -5.47
C VAL A 242 -28.78 -5.09 -5.70
N PRO A 243 -29.15 -6.39 -5.70
CA PRO A 243 -30.55 -6.77 -5.62
C PRO A 243 -31.17 -6.23 -4.33
N LEU A 244 -32.47 -5.89 -4.35
CA LEU A 244 -33.17 -5.36 -3.17
C LEU A 244 -33.02 -6.26 -1.92
N SER A 245 -32.91 -7.58 -2.10
CA SER A 245 -32.70 -8.55 -1.01
C SER A 245 -31.32 -8.47 -0.34
N HIS A 246 -30.39 -7.72 -0.93
CA HIS A 246 -29.03 -7.49 -0.44
C HIS A 246 -28.81 -6.04 0.00
N CYS A 247 -29.90 -5.26 0.13
CA CYS A 247 -29.84 -4.02 0.89
C CYS A 247 -29.42 -4.31 2.33
N GLY A 248 -28.57 -3.44 2.87
CA GLY A 248 -28.14 -3.52 4.25
C GLY A 248 -29.17 -2.92 5.21
N CYS A 249 -28.71 -2.22 6.24
CA CYS A 249 -29.57 -1.70 7.29
C CYS A 249 -29.22 -0.27 7.68
N GLU A 250 -30.18 0.44 8.28
CA GLU A 250 -29.97 1.77 8.83
C GLU A 250 -29.89 1.69 10.36
N HIS A 251 -28.93 2.40 10.95
CA HIS A 251 -28.76 2.53 12.39
C HIS A 251 -28.26 3.93 12.74
N GLU A 252 -28.93 4.62 13.67
CA GLU A 252 -28.63 6.01 14.06
C GLU A 252 -28.46 6.93 12.83
N ASP A 253 -29.44 6.89 11.90
CA ASP A 253 -29.48 7.67 10.65
C ASP A 253 -28.30 7.44 9.68
N ARG A 254 -27.58 6.33 9.87
CA ARG A 254 -26.49 5.88 9.00
C ARG A 254 -26.83 4.58 8.31
N TYR A 255 -26.58 4.54 7.00
CA TYR A 255 -26.72 3.32 6.22
C TYR A 255 -25.45 2.48 6.28
N TYR A 256 -25.64 1.17 6.42
CA TYR A 256 -24.59 0.15 6.43
C TYR A 256 -24.93 -0.91 5.40
N HIS A 257 -23.95 -1.35 4.61
CA HIS A 257 -24.11 -2.45 3.66
C HIS A 257 -24.37 -3.77 4.39
N ILE A 258 -24.89 -4.76 3.65
CA ILE A 258 -25.07 -6.10 4.20
C ILE A 258 -23.70 -6.69 4.59
N GLY A 259 -23.59 -7.16 5.83
CA GLY A 259 -22.34 -7.69 6.38
C GLY A 259 -21.34 -6.63 6.87
N GLU A 260 -21.65 -5.33 6.72
CA GLU A 260 -20.84 -4.26 7.28
C GLU A 260 -20.96 -4.23 8.81
N VAL A 261 -19.81 -4.15 9.48
CA VAL A 261 -19.71 -4.16 10.95
C VAL A 261 -19.48 -2.74 11.45
N PHE A 262 -20.34 -2.27 12.34
CA PHE A 262 -20.24 -0.95 12.96
C PHE A 262 -20.51 -1.00 14.47
N PHE A 263 -20.08 0.05 15.18
CA PHE A 263 -20.22 0.15 16.64
C PHE A 263 -21.24 1.25 17.03
N PRO A 264 -22.42 0.89 17.56
CA PRO A 264 -23.46 1.86 17.98
C PRO A 264 -23.00 2.90 19.02
N ASN A 265 -23.53 4.14 18.94
CA ASN A 265 -23.38 5.29 19.87
C ASN A 265 -22.15 6.22 19.70
N GLY A 266 -21.78 6.61 18.49
CA GLY A 266 -20.71 7.62 18.27
C GLY A 266 -19.40 7.25 18.97
N MET A 267 -19.19 5.94 19.08
CA MET A 267 -18.02 5.37 19.70
C MET A 267 -16.95 5.39 18.62
N SER A 268 -16.27 6.53 18.44
CA SER A 268 -15.01 6.65 17.68
C SER A 268 -14.26 5.34 17.85
N PRO A 269 -13.90 4.67 16.74
CA PRO A 269 -13.84 3.22 16.60
C PRO A 269 -13.56 2.56 17.94
N LYS A 270 -14.62 2.25 18.71
CA LYS A 270 -14.35 1.78 20.07
C LYS A 270 -13.64 0.46 19.95
N GLY A 271 -12.45 0.48 20.48
CA GLY A 271 -11.48 -0.52 20.17
C GLY A 271 -10.09 0.02 20.49
N PRO A 272 -9.13 -0.88 20.53
CA PRO A 272 -7.78 -0.57 20.95
C PRO A 272 -7.08 0.50 20.11
N PHE A 273 -7.48 0.68 18.84
CA PHE A 273 -6.82 1.59 17.91
C PHE A 273 -7.53 2.93 17.71
N ALA A 274 -8.57 3.25 18.50
CA ALA A 274 -9.40 4.45 18.32
C ALA A 274 -8.59 5.74 18.20
N SER A 275 -7.56 5.90 19.03
CA SER A 275 -6.66 7.06 19.06
C SER A 275 -5.71 7.15 17.87
N CYS A 276 -5.50 6.03 17.17
CA CYS A 276 -4.59 5.94 16.04
C CYS A 276 -5.25 6.26 14.71
N HIS A 277 -6.55 6.01 14.56
CA HIS A 277 -7.24 6.20 13.27
C HIS A 277 -7.20 7.66 12.78
N SER A 278 -7.04 8.64 13.69
CA SER A 278 -6.83 10.06 13.35
C SER A 278 -5.37 10.42 13.03
N ILE A 279 -4.44 9.49 13.18
CA ILE A 279 -2.99 9.67 12.97
C ILE A 279 -2.53 8.86 11.75
N LEU A 280 -3.03 7.62 11.60
CA LEU A 280 -2.77 6.74 10.48
C LEU A 280 -4.09 6.22 9.92
N ASP A 281 -4.31 6.42 8.62
CA ASP A 281 -5.48 5.89 7.92
C ASP A 281 -5.44 4.35 7.95
N PRO A 282 -6.41 3.67 8.57
CA PRO A 282 -6.44 2.21 8.65
C PRO A 282 -6.73 1.55 7.30
N LYS A 283 -7.17 2.29 6.27
CA LYS A 283 -7.65 1.71 5.00
C LYS A 283 -6.60 0.83 4.32
N GLU A 284 -5.37 1.32 4.19
CA GLU A 284 -4.29 0.56 3.53
C GLU A 284 -3.96 -0.72 4.30
N PHE A 285 -3.85 -0.64 5.63
CA PHE A 285 -3.62 -1.79 6.50
C PHE A 285 -4.77 -2.80 6.45
N PHE A 286 -6.00 -2.33 6.30
CA PHE A 286 -7.16 -3.19 6.16
C PHE A 286 -7.18 -3.92 4.81
N GLU A 287 -6.88 -3.22 3.71
CA GLU A 287 -6.78 -3.81 2.38
C GLU A 287 -5.68 -4.87 2.30
N ASP A 288 -4.51 -4.59 2.89
CA ASP A 288 -3.41 -5.55 3.04
C ASP A 288 -3.83 -6.77 3.87
N CYS A 289 -4.49 -6.54 5.01
CA CYS A 289 -5.00 -7.61 5.85
C CYS A 289 -5.98 -8.51 5.09
N VAL A 290 -6.90 -7.93 4.31
CA VAL A 290 -7.84 -8.70 3.49
C VAL A 290 -7.09 -9.53 2.45
N PHE A 291 -6.14 -8.94 1.75
CA PHE A 291 -5.34 -9.62 0.73
C PHE A 291 -4.55 -10.79 1.33
N ASP A 292 -3.82 -10.56 2.42
CA ASP A 292 -2.95 -11.54 3.06
C ASP A 292 -3.74 -12.70 3.67
N VAL A 293 -4.84 -12.40 4.36
CA VAL A 293 -5.72 -13.43 4.92
C VAL A 293 -6.36 -14.25 3.79
N CYS A 294 -6.75 -13.62 2.68
CA CYS A 294 -7.23 -14.36 1.51
C CYS A 294 -6.15 -15.25 0.89
N ALA A 295 -4.93 -14.75 0.74
CA ALA A 295 -3.79 -15.52 0.22
C ALA A 295 -3.43 -16.71 1.13
N ALA A 296 -3.65 -16.55 2.44
CA ALA A 296 -3.44 -17.58 3.45
C ALA A 296 -4.66 -18.51 3.67
N ASN A 297 -5.68 -18.46 2.81
CA ASN A 297 -6.92 -19.24 2.95
C ASN A 297 -7.64 -19.04 4.31
N GLY A 298 -7.60 -17.82 4.86
CA GLY A 298 -8.29 -17.47 6.09
C GLY A 298 -7.53 -17.82 7.37
N GLU A 299 -6.21 -17.96 7.33
CA GLU A 299 -5.40 -18.33 8.51
C GLU A 299 -5.40 -17.21 9.57
N GLU A 300 -5.86 -17.54 10.79
CA GLU A 300 -6.00 -16.58 11.90
C GLU A 300 -4.65 -15.96 12.33
N SER A 301 -3.53 -16.68 12.21
CA SER A 301 -2.21 -16.12 12.53
C SER A 301 -1.83 -14.97 11.60
N VAL A 302 -2.19 -15.05 10.32
CA VAL A 302 -1.93 -14.00 9.32
C VAL A 302 -2.77 -12.76 9.61
N GLN A 303 -4.01 -12.95 10.05
CA GLN A 303 -4.84 -11.86 10.55
C GLN A 303 -4.19 -11.17 11.76
N CYS A 304 -3.66 -11.95 12.71
CA CYS A 304 -3.02 -11.41 13.90
C CYS A 304 -1.70 -10.69 13.62
N ASP A 305 -0.93 -11.14 12.63
CA ASP A 305 0.29 -10.47 12.20
C ASP A 305 -0.02 -9.10 11.56
N ASN A 306 -1.09 -9.03 10.77
CA ASN A 306 -1.55 -7.78 10.15
C ASN A 306 -2.06 -6.77 11.18
N VAL A 307 -2.85 -7.21 12.16
CA VAL A 307 -3.33 -6.32 13.24
C VAL A 307 -2.16 -5.85 14.13
N ALA A 308 -1.16 -6.70 14.38
CA ALA A 308 0.06 -6.32 15.10
C ALA A 308 0.89 -5.27 14.33
N ALA A 309 0.95 -5.35 13.00
CA ALA A 309 1.62 -4.36 12.16
C ALA A 309 0.97 -2.97 12.26
N TYR A 310 -0.37 -2.92 12.30
CA TYR A 310 -1.10 -1.67 12.52
C TYR A 310 -0.85 -1.13 13.93
N ALA A 311 -0.93 -1.98 14.96
CA ALA A 311 -0.64 -1.62 16.36
C ALA A 311 0.76 -0.98 16.51
N PHE A 312 1.78 -1.58 15.92
CA PHE A 312 3.14 -1.06 15.94
C PHE A 312 3.27 0.29 15.22
N SER A 313 2.64 0.42 14.04
CA SER A 313 2.66 1.66 13.27
C SER A 313 2.00 2.80 14.05
N CYS A 314 0.89 2.51 14.72
CA CYS A 314 0.22 3.43 15.63
C CYS A 314 1.12 3.94 16.75
N GLN A 315 1.77 3.02 17.48
CA GLN A 315 2.69 3.39 18.56
C GLN A 315 3.87 4.22 18.05
N LYS A 316 4.43 3.86 16.89
CA LYS A 316 5.53 4.60 16.24
C LYS A 316 5.10 6.01 15.83
N ALA A 317 3.85 6.18 15.40
CA ALA A 317 3.28 7.48 15.08
C ALA A 317 2.88 8.29 16.34
N GLY A 318 3.09 7.75 17.54
CA GLY A 318 2.81 8.41 18.81
C GLY A 318 1.36 8.26 19.27
N ALA A 319 0.59 7.31 18.71
CA ALA A 319 -0.77 7.03 19.15
C ALA A 319 -0.79 6.23 20.47
N ASP A 320 -1.65 6.64 21.40
CA ASP A 320 -1.89 5.95 22.68
C ASP A 320 -2.97 4.86 22.51
N ILE A 321 -2.56 3.68 22.06
CA ILE A 321 -3.47 2.54 21.77
C ILE A 321 -3.80 1.74 23.04
N GLN A 322 -4.99 1.14 23.11
CA GLN A 322 -5.39 0.23 24.20
C GLN A 322 -5.06 -1.23 23.89
N ILE A 323 -5.10 -2.11 24.90
CA ILE A 323 -4.79 -3.55 24.75
C ILE A 323 -5.75 -4.16 23.72
N TRP A 324 -5.19 -4.66 22.62
CA TRP A 324 -5.97 -5.19 21.50
C TRP A 324 -6.10 -6.71 21.46
N ARG A 325 -5.20 -7.42 22.13
CA ARG A 325 -5.26 -8.88 22.25
C ARG A 325 -6.25 -9.31 23.32
N SER A 326 -6.96 -10.41 23.07
CA SER A 326 -7.86 -11.01 24.04
C SER A 326 -7.87 -12.54 23.91
N PRO A 327 -8.45 -13.27 24.88
CA PRO A 327 -8.62 -14.73 24.77
C PRO A 327 -9.41 -15.18 23.54
N PHE A 328 -10.19 -14.28 22.92
CA PHE A 328 -11.06 -14.56 21.79
C PHE A 328 -10.63 -13.87 20.48
N PHE A 329 -9.56 -13.08 20.52
CA PHE A 329 -9.06 -12.33 19.37
C PHE A 329 -7.54 -12.18 19.48
N CYS A 330 -6.82 -12.88 18.60
CA CYS A 330 -5.35 -12.89 18.56
C CYS A 330 -4.67 -13.15 19.92
N PRO A 331 -5.05 -14.25 20.61
CA PRO A 331 -4.54 -14.53 21.95
C PRO A 331 -3.03 -14.74 21.96
N MET A 332 -2.33 -14.00 22.82
CA MET A 332 -0.92 -14.26 23.14
C MET A 332 -0.83 -14.97 24.48
N LYS A 333 0.01 -16.01 24.56
CA LYS A 333 0.32 -16.70 25.82
C LYS A 333 1.66 -16.23 26.33
N CYS A 334 1.65 -15.55 27.47
CA CYS A 334 2.89 -15.22 28.16
C CYS A 334 3.40 -16.42 28.97
N PRO A 335 4.73 -16.54 29.16
CA PRO A 335 5.35 -17.51 30.05
C PRO A 335 4.77 -17.47 31.47
N ALA A 336 5.06 -18.49 32.27
CA ALA A 336 4.67 -18.48 33.68
C ALA A 336 5.27 -17.25 34.39
N ASN A 337 4.49 -16.64 35.29
CA ASN A 337 4.86 -15.44 36.05
C ASN A 337 5.14 -14.21 35.16
N SER A 338 4.39 -14.06 34.07
CA SER A 338 4.41 -12.87 33.22
C SER A 338 3.03 -12.56 32.68
N HIS A 339 2.81 -11.30 32.34
CA HIS A 339 1.59 -10.81 31.70
C HIS A 339 1.92 -10.06 30.41
N TYR A 340 0.91 -9.93 29.55
CA TYR A 340 1.03 -9.21 28.30
C TYR A 340 0.98 -7.70 28.55
N GLU A 341 1.85 -6.95 27.89
CA GLU A 341 1.84 -5.50 27.85
C GLU A 341 1.97 -4.98 26.42
N LEU A 342 1.28 -3.87 26.14
CA LEU A 342 1.42 -3.15 24.86
C LEU A 342 2.80 -2.49 24.72
N CYS A 343 3.42 -2.22 25.86
CA CYS A 343 4.65 -1.48 26.00
C CYS A 343 5.48 -2.14 27.10
N ALA A 344 5.92 -3.38 26.86
CA ALA A 344 6.62 -4.15 27.88
C ALA A 344 7.92 -3.44 28.25
N ASP A 345 8.09 -3.06 29.52
CA ASP A 345 9.33 -2.43 29.98
C ASP A 345 10.34 -3.52 30.34
N LEU A 346 11.21 -3.83 29.38
CA LEU A 346 12.27 -4.81 29.58
C LEU A 346 13.49 -4.23 30.31
N SER A 347 13.45 -2.94 30.68
CA SER A 347 14.56 -2.16 31.28
C SER A 347 14.90 -2.52 32.71
N GLY A 348 14.03 -3.22 33.41
CA GLY A 348 14.13 -3.35 34.87
C GLY A 348 14.21 -4.76 35.44
N VAL A 349 13.99 -5.83 34.66
CA VAL A 349 13.54 -7.11 35.27
C VAL A 349 14.15 -8.36 34.63
N ALA A 350 15.46 -8.34 34.33
CA ALA A 350 16.21 -9.52 33.90
C ALA A 350 17.25 -9.94 34.94
N CYS A 351 17.62 -11.23 34.97
CA CYS A 351 18.68 -11.74 35.85
C CYS A 351 19.95 -10.85 35.79
N SER A 352 20.57 -10.59 36.96
CA SER A 352 21.79 -9.78 37.07
C SER A 352 22.86 -10.18 36.04
N GLY A 353 23.22 -9.24 35.15
CA GLY A 353 24.11 -9.46 34.00
C GLY A 353 23.41 -9.33 32.63
N LEU A 354 22.12 -9.63 32.51
CA LEU A 354 21.33 -9.37 31.29
C LEU A 354 20.90 -7.90 31.16
N ALA A 355 20.63 -7.22 32.28
CA ALA A 355 20.21 -5.81 32.33
C ALA A 355 21.34 -4.79 31.98
N GLU A 356 22.61 -5.22 31.95
CA GLU A 356 23.77 -4.36 31.63
C GLU A 356 24.32 -4.58 30.21
N LEU A 357 23.83 -5.59 29.49
CA LEU A 357 24.37 -6.05 28.20
C LEU A 357 23.64 -5.50 26.97
N VAL A 358 22.56 -4.74 27.17
CA VAL A 358 21.79 -4.18 26.08
C VAL A 358 21.57 -2.67 26.29
N PRO A 359 21.83 -1.84 25.28
CA PRO A 359 21.39 -0.46 25.30
C PRO A 359 19.90 -0.41 24.97
N PHE A 360 19.08 -0.18 26.00
CA PHE A 360 17.66 0.14 25.89
C PHE A 360 17.42 1.25 24.87
N ASN A 361 16.96 0.87 23.68
CA ASN A 361 16.36 1.81 22.77
C ASN A 361 14.96 2.07 23.34
N THR A 362 14.71 3.29 23.77
CA THR A 362 13.55 3.75 24.54
C THR A 362 12.23 3.75 23.73
N GLY A 363 12.05 2.79 22.82
CA GLY A 363 10.90 2.66 21.95
C GLY A 363 9.94 1.61 22.48
N CYS A 364 8.70 2.01 22.69
CA CYS A 364 7.59 1.16 23.11
C CYS A 364 7.37 -0.02 22.16
N ARG A 365 7.35 -1.25 22.67
CA ARG A 365 7.09 -2.47 21.90
C ARG A 365 6.20 -3.43 22.69
N GLU A 366 5.33 -4.10 21.96
CA GLU A 366 4.36 -5.06 22.49
C GLU A 366 5.03 -6.39 22.86
N GLY A 367 4.73 -6.95 24.04
CA GLY A 367 5.37 -8.18 24.51
C GLY A 367 4.84 -8.71 25.84
N CYS A 368 5.62 -9.62 26.46
CA CYS A 368 5.33 -10.14 27.79
C CYS A 368 6.30 -9.54 28.82
N GLU A 369 5.77 -9.06 29.93
CA GLU A 369 6.51 -8.47 31.05
C GLU A 369 6.42 -9.38 32.27
N CYS A 370 7.53 -9.57 32.99
CA CYS A 370 7.53 -10.39 34.20
C CYS A 370 6.67 -9.76 35.30
N ASP A 371 5.92 -10.59 36.01
CA ASP A 371 5.14 -10.16 37.16
C ASP A 371 6.08 -9.64 38.27
N THR A 372 5.56 -8.73 39.09
CA THR A 372 6.33 -8.16 40.21
C THR A 372 6.93 -9.26 41.10
N GLY A 373 8.25 -9.27 41.24
CA GLY A 373 8.99 -10.26 42.04
C GLY A 373 9.66 -11.38 41.24
N PHE A 374 9.45 -11.44 39.93
CA PHE A 374 10.10 -12.38 39.01
C PHE A 374 11.00 -11.65 38.03
N VAL A 375 12.11 -12.27 37.64
CA VAL A 375 13.06 -11.77 36.65
C VAL A 375 13.17 -12.71 35.45
N PHE A 376 13.35 -12.14 34.26
CA PHE A 376 13.51 -12.91 33.03
C PHE A 376 14.90 -13.55 32.98
N ASN A 377 14.96 -14.88 32.82
CA ASN A 377 16.22 -15.63 32.77
C ASN A 377 16.69 -15.99 31.34
N GLY A 378 16.00 -15.49 30.31
CA GLY A 378 16.27 -15.80 28.90
C GLY A 378 15.28 -16.81 28.28
N GLU A 379 14.44 -17.47 29.09
CA GLU A 379 13.40 -18.40 28.62
C GLU A 379 12.04 -18.14 29.29
N THR A 380 12.01 -17.84 30.60
CA THR A 380 10.79 -17.58 31.37
C THR A 380 11.07 -16.61 32.53
N CYS A 381 10.01 -16.14 33.19
CA CYS A 381 10.12 -15.34 34.42
C CYS A 381 10.25 -16.26 35.65
N VAL A 382 11.36 -16.13 36.35
CA VAL A 382 11.75 -16.96 37.51
C VAL A 382 12.05 -16.09 38.72
N GLU A 383 12.12 -16.68 39.91
CA GLU A 383 12.63 -15.96 41.09
C GLU A 383 14.13 -15.64 40.90
N GLU A 384 14.59 -14.53 41.47
CA GLU A 384 15.95 -14.01 41.24
C GLU A 384 17.06 -15.00 41.64
N ASP A 385 16.79 -15.91 42.58
CA ASP A 385 17.70 -16.96 43.02
C ASP A 385 17.71 -18.21 42.11
N GLU A 386 16.79 -18.32 41.16
CA GLU A 386 16.73 -19.38 40.14
C GLU A 386 17.49 -19.03 38.85
N CYS A 387 18.15 -17.87 38.80
CA CYS A 387 19.05 -17.50 37.71
C CYS A 387 20.25 -18.48 37.64
N GLY A 388 20.14 -19.51 36.79
CA GLY A 388 21.12 -20.61 36.70
C GLY A 388 22.45 -20.26 36.01
N CYS A 389 23.53 -20.94 36.39
CA CYS A 389 24.79 -21.02 35.64
C CYS A 389 24.85 -22.35 34.88
N SER A 390 24.89 -22.33 33.54
CA SER A 390 24.77 -23.55 32.71
C SER A 390 26.08 -23.93 32.02
N ASP A 391 26.66 -25.04 32.49
CA ASP A 391 27.81 -25.78 31.96
C ASP A 391 27.35 -26.70 30.79
N GLY A 392 28.04 -26.65 29.64
CA GLY A 392 28.00 -27.73 28.63
C GLY A 392 27.43 -27.49 27.21
N GLN A 393 27.19 -26.26 26.75
CA GLN A 393 26.75 -25.98 25.37
C GLN A 393 27.91 -25.48 24.47
N ARG A 394 27.77 -25.65 23.15
CA ARG A 394 28.74 -25.16 22.15
C ARG A 394 28.69 -23.63 22.10
N THR A 395 29.85 -22.99 22.27
CA THR A 395 30.01 -21.54 22.37
C THR A 395 30.43 -20.87 21.04
N TYR A 396 29.88 -19.70 20.69
CA TYR A 396 30.05 -18.95 19.44
C TYR A 396 30.48 -17.51 19.71
N LYS A 397 31.33 -16.91 18.85
CA LYS A 397 31.83 -15.54 19.07
C LYS A 397 30.92 -14.46 18.49
N VAL A 398 30.38 -13.59 19.35
CA VAL A 398 29.74 -12.31 18.99
C VAL A 398 30.58 -11.21 19.62
N ASP A 399 31.09 -10.28 18.80
CA ASP A 399 32.01 -9.21 19.22
C ASP A 399 33.25 -9.67 20.02
N GLY A 400 33.67 -10.92 19.81
CA GLY A 400 34.85 -11.53 20.45
C GLY A 400 34.55 -12.42 21.65
N GLU A 401 33.32 -12.38 22.17
CA GLU A 401 32.84 -13.09 23.36
C GLU A 401 32.01 -14.34 23.02
N LEU A 402 32.10 -15.39 23.83
CA LEU A 402 31.61 -16.74 23.54
C LEU A 402 30.18 -17.02 24.09
N TYR A 403 29.23 -17.44 23.24
CA TYR A 403 27.80 -17.63 23.54
C TYR A 403 27.25 -19.01 23.15
N ASN A 404 26.33 -19.58 23.92
CA ASN A 404 25.70 -20.87 23.60
C ASN A 404 24.41 -20.72 22.79
N LEU A 405 24.13 -21.64 21.85
CA LEU A 405 22.86 -21.65 21.10
C LEU A 405 21.74 -22.44 21.81
N PRO A 406 20.47 -21.99 21.72
CA PRO A 406 20.04 -20.72 21.11
C PRO A 406 20.52 -19.52 21.93
N VAL A 407 21.00 -18.46 21.26
CA VAL A 407 21.36 -17.20 21.90
C VAL A 407 20.43 -16.11 21.41
N VAL A 408 19.96 -15.30 22.33
CA VAL A 408 19.18 -14.12 22.04
C VAL A 408 20.05 -12.92 22.39
N LEU A 409 20.24 -12.03 21.43
CA LEU A 409 21.13 -10.88 21.51
C LEU A 409 20.32 -9.60 21.35
N GLY A 410 20.62 -8.60 22.17
CA GLY A 410 19.79 -7.41 22.28
C GLY A 410 18.51 -7.69 23.07
N GLU A 411 17.91 -6.64 23.60
CA GLU A 411 16.67 -6.69 24.37
C GLU A 411 15.53 -7.10 23.44
N GLU A 412 14.48 -7.66 24.05
CA GLU A 412 13.28 -8.14 23.36
C GLU A 412 13.50 -9.22 22.30
N SER A 413 14.65 -9.90 22.36
CA SER A 413 15.05 -10.80 21.29
C SER A 413 15.30 -10.15 19.94
N LEU A 414 15.80 -8.89 19.96
CA LEU A 414 16.20 -8.10 18.78
C LEU A 414 16.83 -8.99 17.70
N VAL A 415 17.73 -9.88 18.12
CA VAL A 415 18.29 -10.95 17.29
C VAL A 415 18.23 -12.28 18.05
N SER A 416 17.36 -13.19 17.61
CA SER A 416 17.36 -14.58 18.07
C SER A 416 18.17 -15.45 17.12
N ILE A 417 19.20 -16.10 17.65
CA ILE A 417 20.05 -17.03 16.93
C ILE A 417 19.76 -18.43 17.45
N SER A 418 19.25 -19.27 16.58
CA SER A 418 18.86 -20.64 16.93
C SER A 418 19.43 -21.62 15.91
N GLN A 419 19.65 -22.86 16.34
CA GLN A 419 20.00 -23.94 15.42
C GLN A 419 18.74 -24.69 15.02
N GLN A 420 18.42 -24.71 13.72
CA GLN A 420 17.32 -25.49 13.15
C GLN A 420 17.91 -26.59 12.26
N GLY A 421 18.03 -27.80 12.80
CA GLY A 421 18.72 -28.89 12.11
C GLY A 421 20.19 -28.55 11.85
N HIS A 422 20.58 -28.50 10.57
CA HIS A 422 21.95 -28.18 10.14
C HIS A 422 22.12 -26.70 9.75
N GLN A 423 21.12 -25.85 9.96
CA GLN A 423 21.20 -24.43 9.64
C GLN A 423 21.18 -23.59 10.92
N ILE A 424 21.95 -22.51 10.95
CA ILE A 424 21.73 -21.42 11.90
C ILE A 424 20.62 -20.53 11.35
N LYS A 425 19.67 -20.18 12.21
CA LYS A 425 18.59 -19.26 11.91
C LYS A 425 18.71 -18.05 12.82
N ILE A 426 18.96 -16.91 12.21
CA ILE A 426 19.01 -15.60 12.83
C ILE A 426 17.69 -14.93 12.50
N LYS A 427 16.81 -14.80 13.47
CA LYS A 427 15.53 -14.09 13.32
C LYS A 427 15.64 -12.78 14.08
N MET A 428 15.45 -11.68 13.36
CA MET A 428 15.37 -10.36 13.95
C MET A 428 13.91 -9.98 14.21
N ILE A 429 13.66 -9.16 15.22
CA ILE A 429 12.29 -8.79 15.62
C ILE A 429 11.52 -8.03 14.53
N PHE A 430 12.22 -7.35 13.63
CA PHE A 430 11.63 -6.65 12.49
C PHE A 430 11.37 -7.57 11.28
N GLY A 431 11.33 -8.88 11.51
CA GLY A 431 10.90 -9.87 10.52
C GLY A 431 11.97 -10.32 9.52
N LEU A 432 13.16 -9.71 9.51
CA LEU A 432 14.30 -10.25 8.77
C LEU A 432 14.69 -11.62 9.33
N ILE A 433 14.72 -12.61 8.46
CA ILE A 433 15.23 -13.95 8.77
C ILE A 433 16.43 -14.23 7.88
N VAL A 434 17.56 -14.54 8.51
CA VAL A 434 18.76 -15.03 7.84
C VAL A 434 18.99 -16.47 8.25
N THR A 435 19.06 -17.37 7.28
CA THR A 435 19.49 -18.76 7.52
C THR A 435 20.80 -19.03 6.81
N TYR A 436 21.72 -19.69 7.51
CA TYR A 436 23.01 -20.10 6.95
C TYR A 436 23.30 -21.57 7.29
N ASP A 437 23.76 -22.34 6.30
CA ASP A 437 24.01 -23.78 6.43
C ASP A 437 25.42 -24.15 6.95
N TRP A 438 26.17 -23.16 7.45
CA TRP A 438 27.57 -23.29 7.88
C TRP A 438 28.58 -23.59 6.76
N ASN A 439 28.15 -23.57 5.50
CA ASN A 439 29.04 -23.90 4.39
C ASN A 439 28.99 -22.84 3.28
N HIS A 440 27.83 -22.64 2.66
CA HIS A 440 27.73 -21.88 1.41
C HIS A 440 26.36 -21.25 1.14
N GLU A 441 25.29 -21.74 1.76
CA GLU A 441 23.93 -21.31 1.45
C GLU A 441 23.48 -20.29 2.48
N LEU A 442 23.27 -19.05 2.02
CA LEU A 442 22.73 -17.93 2.79
C LEU A 442 21.36 -17.57 2.20
N ILE A 443 20.30 -17.67 3.00
CA ILE A 443 18.95 -17.27 2.60
C ILE A 443 18.54 -16.08 3.45
N ILE A 444 18.08 -15.03 2.78
CA ILE A 444 17.55 -13.81 3.40
C ILE A 444 16.06 -13.77 3.06
N LYS A 445 15.20 -13.74 4.10
CA LYS A 445 13.76 -13.51 3.95
C LYS A 445 13.41 -12.18 4.58
N LEU A 446 12.75 -11.33 3.80
CA LEU A 446 12.28 -10.01 4.21
C LEU A 446 10.74 -10.02 4.21
N PRO A 447 10.10 -9.39 5.21
CA PRO A 447 8.68 -9.06 5.14
C PRO A 447 8.36 -8.12 3.98
N SER A 448 7.11 -8.13 3.49
CA SER A 448 6.61 -7.19 2.47
C SER A 448 6.77 -5.72 2.89
N SER A 449 6.84 -5.41 4.19
CA SER A 449 7.12 -4.07 4.70
C SER A 449 8.46 -3.46 4.24
N TYR A 450 9.33 -4.25 3.61
CA TYR A 450 10.59 -3.81 3.01
C TYR A 450 10.48 -3.52 1.51
N TYR A 451 9.29 -3.65 0.92
CA TYR A 451 9.06 -3.47 -0.51
C TYR A 451 9.55 -2.09 -0.95
N ASN A 452 10.45 -2.06 -1.94
CA ASN A 452 11.11 -0.85 -2.44
C ASN A 452 11.98 -0.08 -1.41
N LEU A 453 12.33 -0.70 -0.27
CA LEU A 453 13.14 -0.09 0.80
C LEU A 453 14.56 -0.67 0.94
N VAL A 454 14.93 -1.65 0.12
CA VAL A 454 16.23 -2.31 0.16
C VAL A 454 17.00 -2.09 -1.14
N CYS A 455 18.31 -2.33 -1.12
CA CYS A 455 19.17 -2.28 -2.28
C CYS A 455 20.39 -3.17 -2.04
N GLY A 456 21.02 -3.66 -3.12
CA GLY A 456 22.24 -4.45 -3.03
C GLY A 456 22.29 -5.59 -4.04
N LEU A 457 23.09 -6.62 -3.75
CA LEU A 457 23.22 -7.81 -4.60
C LEU A 457 21.96 -8.68 -4.63
N CYS A 458 21.00 -8.43 -3.74
CA CYS A 458 19.70 -9.07 -3.71
C CYS A 458 18.60 -8.25 -4.42
N GLY A 459 18.97 -7.15 -5.10
CA GLY A 459 18.01 -6.30 -5.80
C GLY A 459 17.40 -5.21 -4.91
N ASN A 460 16.31 -4.62 -5.38
CA ASN A 460 15.59 -3.53 -4.71
C ASN A 460 14.23 -3.94 -4.09
N PHE A 461 13.82 -5.18 -4.31
CA PHE A 461 12.60 -5.77 -3.76
C PHE A 461 11.32 -4.97 -4.11
N ASN A 462 11.19 -4.56 -5.36
CA ASN A 462 9.97 -3.92 -5.90
C ASN A 462 9.19 -4.85 -6.87
N GLY A 463 9.64 -6.08 -7.10
CA GLY A 463 8.97 -7.03 -7.99
C GLY A 463 9.19 -6.78 -9.49
N ASP A 464 9.92 -5.73 -9.89
CA ASP A 464 10.35 -5.49 -11.26
C ASP A 464 11.72 -6.13 -11.52
N LYS A 465 11.70 -7.24 -12.27
CA LYS A 465 12.94 -7.97 -12.58
C LYS A 465 13.88 -7.22 -13.55
N THR A 466 13.42 -6.14 -14.16
CA THR A 466 14.18 -5.41 -15.18
C THR A 466 15.17 -4.41 -14.58
N ASP A 467 15.03 -4.07 -13.31
CA ASP A 467 15.80 -3.01 -12.66
C ASP A 467 16.68 -3.48 -11.48
N GLU A 468 16.80 -4.80 -11.29
CA GLU A 468 17.51 -5.41 -10.14
C GLU A 468 19.02 -5.12 -10.09
N ILE A 469 19.62 -4.70 -11.21
CA ILE A 469 21.07 -4.47 -11.36
C ILE A 469 21.45 -2.99 -11.24
N GLN A 470 20.89 -2.31 -10.23
CA GLN A 470 21.20 -0.93 -9.89
C GLN A 470 22.46 -0.78 -9.01
N ASN A 471 23.18 0.33 -9.19
CA ASN A 471 24.27 0.72 -8.31
C ASN A 471 23.73 1.42 -7.03
N PRO A 472 24.58 1.77 -6.04
CA PRO A 472 24.14 2.45 -4.83
C PRO A 472 23.48 3.84 -5.02
N ALA A 473 23.63 4.44 -6.20
CA ALA A 473 22.96 5.69 -6.57
C ALA A 473 21.61 5.48 -7.28
N GLY A 474 21.18 4.22 -7.46
CA GLY A 474 19.94 3.87 -8.16
C GLY A 474 20.07 3.83 -9.69
N GLU A 475 21.29 3.92 -10.23
CA GLU A 475 21.49 3.88 -11.69
C GLU A 475 21.58 2.44 -12.19
N LEU A 476 20.83 2.13 -13.25
CA LEU A 476 20.83 0.80 -13.87
C LEU A 476 22.14 0.52 -14.61
N LEU A 477 22.78 -0.62 -14.33
CA LEU A 477 24.02 -1.03 -14.97
C LEU A 477 23.79 -2.13 -16.02
N SER A 478 24.62 -2.17 -17.05
CA SER A 478 24.47 -3.11 -18.17
C SER A 478 25.19 -4.46 -17.99
N ASN A 479 25.95 -4.61 -16.91
CA ASN A 479 26.82 -5.77 -16.68
C ASN A 479 26.85 -6.17 -15.20
N VAL A 480 26.59 -7.45 -14.94
CA VAL A 480 26.61 -8.06 -13.59
C VAL A 480 27.94 -7.86 -12.86
N VAL A 481 29.05 -7.83 -13.60
CA VAL A 481 30.38 -7.63 -13.01
C VAL A 481 30.53 -6.21 -12.48
N ASP A 482 30.08 -5.22 -13.23
CA ASP A 482 30.22 -3.82 -12.84
C ASP A 482 29.17 -3.45 -11.77
N TRP A 483 28.00 -4.07 -11.82
CA TRP A 483 27.02 -4.06 -10.74
C TRP A 483 27.60 -4.62 -9.43
N ALA A 484 28.14 -5.83 -9.43
CA ALA A 484 28.73 -6.43 -8.24
C ALA A 484 29.89 -5.61 -7.66
N LYS A 485 30.73 -5.01 -8.54
CA LYS A 485 31.80 -4.10 -8.12
C LYS A 485 31.28 -2.82 -7.45
N SER A 486 30.15 -2.28 -7.90
CA SER A 486 29.60 -1.04 -7.36
C SER A 486 29.18 -1.16 -5.89
N TRP A 487 28.86 -2.37 -5.44
CA TRP A 487 28.46 -2.69 -4.06
C TRP A 487 29.63 -3.05 -3.13
N ARG A 488 30.88 -2.77 -3.54
CA ARG A 488 32.07 -3.07 -2.73
C ARG A 488 32.15 -2.21 -1.48
N THR A 489 32.39 -2.83 -0.33
CA THR A 489 32.54 -2.09 0.94
C THR A 489 33.94 -1.45 1.08
N PRO A 490 34.06 -0.27 1.73
CA PRO A 490 35.33 0.46 1.84
C PRO A 490 36.45 -0.26 2.60
N ASN A 491 36.11 -1.22 3.46
CA ASN A 491 37.04 -1.92 4.36
C ASN A 491 37.61 -3.24 3.80
N GLN A 492 37.29 -3.61 2.55
CA GLN A 492 37.89 -4.78 1.89
C GLN A 492 39.33 -4.47 1.42
N LYS A 493 40.27 -4.37 2.38
CA LYS A 493 41.72 -4.46 2.14
C LYS A 493 42.24 -5.89 2.29
N ASP A 494 41.38 -6.89 2.14
CA ASP A 494 41.77 -8.28 2.27
C ASP A 494 42.43 -8.77 0.97
N LYS A 495 43.63 -9.34 1.10
CA LYS A 495 44.44 -9.94 0.02
C LYS A 495 43.78 -11.14 -0.69
N LYS A 496 42.50 -11.45 -0.41
CA LYS A 496 41.79 -12.67 -0.85
C LYS A 496 40.61 -12.41 -1.80
N CYS A 497 40.18 -11.18 -2.01
CA CYS A 497 39.12 -10.85 -2.96
C CYS A 497 39.73 -10.12 -4.16
N SER A 498 39.51 -10.62 -5.38
CA SER A 498 39.88 -9.96 -6.63
C SER A 498 38.63 -9.55 -7.41
N ASP A 499 38.65 -8.38 -8.05
CA ASP A 499 37.48 -7.82 -8.77
C ASP A 499 36.95 -8.76 -9.87
N THR A 500 37.84 -9.58 -10.42
CA THR A 500 37.58 -10.72 -11.31
C THR A 500 38.73 -11.72 -11.16
N CYS A 501 38.57 -12.95 -11.66
CA CYS A 501 39.73 -13.78 -11.99
C CYS A 501 40.37 -13.22 -13.28
N GLN A 502 41.44 -12.43 -13.15
CA GLN A 502 42.00 -11.67 -14.27
C GLN A 502 42.72 -12.57 -15.30
N HIS A 503 43.37 -13.65 -14.84
CA HIS A 503 43.91 -14.73 -15.66
C HIS A 503 43.88 -16.05 -14.86
N ASP A 504 43.65 -17.19 -15.52
CA ASP A 504 43.51 -18.53 -14.93
C ASP A 504 42.41 -18.64 -13.86
N CYS A 505 41.19 -18.19 -14.18
CA CYS A 505 39.99 -18.67 -13.48
C CYS A 505 40.04 -20.20 -13.45
N PRO A 506 39.83 -20.90 -12.30
CA PRO A 506 39.78 -22.36 -12.25
C PRO A 506 38.56 -22.89 -13.01
N ALA A 507 38.60 -22.84 -14.34
CA ALA A 507 37.66 -23.52 -15.19
C ALA A 507 38.16 -24.95 -15.38
N CYS A 508 37.23 -25.89 -15.24
CA CYS A 508 37.38 -27.21 -15.81
C CYS A 508 37.67 -27.08 -17.31
N ASP A 509 38.53 -27.94 -17.85
CA ASP A 509 38.63 -28.05 -19.30
C ASP A 509 37.31 -28.58 -19.89
N ASP A 510 37.09 -28.40 -21.20
CA ASP A 510 35.85 -28.82 -21.87
C ASP A 510 35.53 -30.31 -21.67
N LYS A 511 36.55 -31.13 -21.41
CA LYS A 511 36.40 -32.57 -21.18
C LYS A 511 35.86 -32.83 -19.77
N GLN A 512 36.36 -32.15 -18.76
CA GLN A 512 35.88 -32.20 -17.38
C GLN A 512 34.45 -31.65 -17.28
N ARG A 513 34.15 -30.54 -17.97
CA ARG A 513 32.80 -29.98 -18.02
C ARG A 513 31.77 -30.99 -18.54
N LYS A 514 32.08 -31.65 -19.66
CA LYS A 514 31.22 -32.69 -20.24
C LYS A 514 31.00 -33.88 -19.31
N VAL A 515 31.97 -34.21 -18.45
CA VAL A 515 31.79 -35.25 -17.43
C VAL A 515 30.78 -34.79 -16.38
N TYR A 516 30.87 -33.55 -15.89
CA TYR A 516 29.92 -33.04 -14.88
C TYR A 516 28.50 -32.84 -15.43
N GLU A 517 28.35 -32.55 -16.72
CA GLU A 517 27.06 -32.46 -17.42
C GLU A 517 26.38 -33.84 -17.66
N THR A 518 26.98 -34.95 -17.25
CA THR A 518 26.34 -36.28 -17.34
C THR A 518 25.25 -36.49 -16.30
N GLU A 519 24.30 -37.39 -16.60
CA GLU A 519 23.19 -37.72 -15.68
C GLU A 519 23.62 -38.38 -14.36
N ASP A 520 24.85 -38.88 -14.27
CA ASP A 520 25.41 -39.42 -13.04
C ASP A 520 25.89 -38.31 -12.07
N LEU A 521 25.98 -37.06 -12.56
CA LEU A 521 26.43 -35.88 -11.84
C LEU A 521 25.41 -34.72 -11.99
N CYS A 522 25.84 -33.52 -12.40
CA CYS A 522 24.99 -32.33 -12.46
C CYS A 522 23.91 -32.43 -13.54
N GLY A 523 24.17 -33.17 -14.64
CA GLY A 523 23.22 -33.37 -15.73
C GLY A 523 21.90 -33.98 -15.29
N ALA A 524 21.89 -34.68 -14.15
CA ALA A 524 20.69 -35.23 -13.53
C ALA A 524 19.58 -34.19 -13.34
N LEU A 525 19.95 -32.94 -13.04
CA LEU A 525 19.02 -31.84 -12.76
C LEU A 525 18.13 -31.50 -13.96
N THR A 526 18.56 -31.81 -15.19
CA THR A 526 17.81 -31.47 -16.42
C THR A 526 17.31 -32.71 -17.18
N ALA A 527 17.57 -33.91 -16.68
CA ALA A 527 17.28 -35.16 -17.36
C ALA A 527 15.76 -35.43 -17.42
N LYS A 528 15.22 -35.58 -18.64
CA LYS A 528 13.77 -35.54 -18.89
C LYS A 528 13.06 -36.91 -18.85
N HIS A 529 13.74 -38.00 -18.50
CA HIS A 529 13.15 -39.35 -18.46
C HIS A 529 13.76 -40.22 -17.36
N HIS A 530 12.90 -40.90 -16.57
CA HIS A 530 13.30 -41.85 -15.52
C HIS A 530 14.28 -41.25 -14.49
N ASN A 531 14.25 -39.93 -14.33
CA ASN A 531 15.09 -39.21 -13.39
C ASN A 531 14.27 -38.81 -12.15
N VAL A 532 14.93 -38.78 -10.98
CA VAL A 532 14.30 -38.40 -9.72
C VAL A 532 13.90 -36.92 -9.69
N PHE A 533 14.58 -36.06 -10.45
CA PHE A 533 14.34 -34.61 -10.49
C PHE A 533 13.26 -34.18 -11.49
N GLU A 534 12.87 -35.07 -12.41
CA GLU A 534 11.93 -34.78 -13.51
C GLU A 534 10.60 -34.19 -13.02
N ILE A 535 10.09 -34.69 -11.89
CA ILE A 535 8.83 -34.27 -11.28
C ILE A 535 8.81 -32.80 -10.86
N CYS A 536 9.96 -32.15 -10.74
CA CYS A 536 10.07 -30.75 -10.34
C CYS A 536 10.25 -29.79 -11.51
N HIS A 537 10.57 -30.27 -12.71
CA HIS A 537 10.93 -29.39 -13.83
C HIS A 537 9.80 -28.44 -14.27
N GLU A 538 8.55 -28.79 -14.02
CA GLU A 538 7.39 -27.93 -14.29
C GLU A 538 7.23 -26.79 -13.28
N LYS A 539 7.77 -26.95 -12.06
CA LYS A 539 7.67 -25.98 -10.96
C LYS A 539 8.93 -25.12 -10.84
N VAL A 540 10.10 -25.74 -10.96
CA VAL A 540 11.40 -25.08 -10.80
C VAL A 540 12.25 -25.32 -12.04
N ALA A 541 12.62 -24.25 -12.74
CA ALA A 541 13.46 -24.32 -13.93
C ALA A 541 14.85 -24.93 -13.58
N PRO A 542 15.24 -26.09 -14.14
CA PRO A 542 16.45 -26.78 -13.71
C PRO A 542 17.76 -26.23 -14.31
N LYS A 543 17.68 -25.45 -15.41
CA LYS A 543 18.86 -25.01 -16.17
C LYS A 543 19.83 -24.13 -15.36
N PRO A 544 19.39 -23.14 -14.58
CA PRO A 544 20.29 -22.34 -13.74
C PRO A 544 21.03 -23.19 -12.69
N PHE A 545 20.35 -24.18 -12.10
CA PHE A 545 20.95 -25.08 -11.11
C PHE A 545 21.98 -26.03 -11.73
N LEU A 546 21.75 -26.50 -12.97
CA LEU A 546 22.76 -27.23 -13.73
C LEU A 546 24.02 -26.38 -13.94
N ASP A 547 23.86 -25.14 -14.39
CA ASP A 547 24.99 -24.26 -14.68
C ASP A 547 25.82 -23.97 -13.44
N SER A 548 25.16 -23.69 -12.29
CA SER A 548 25.83 -23.54 -11.00
C SER A 548 26.54 -24.81 -10.57
N CYS A 549 25.87 -25.98 -10.64
CA CYS A 549 26.45 -27.26 -10.24
C CYS A 549 27.74 -27.56 -11.00
N VAL A 550 27.71 -27.38 -12.33
CA VAL A 550 28.88 -27.60 -13.18
C VAL A 550 29.99 -26.64 -12.79
N PHE A 551 29.69 -25.36 -12.62
CA PHE A 551 30.66 -24.35 -12.20
C PHE A 551 31.33 -24.70 -10.86
N ASP A 552 30.53 -25.05 -9.84
CA ASP A 552 31.02 -25.39 -8.51
C ASP A 552 31.86 -26.67 -8.52
N MET A 553 31.44 -27.68 -9.29
CA MET A 553 32.21 -28.90 -9.50
C MET A 553 33.55 -28.62 -10.17
N CYS A 554 33.59 -27.69 -11.11
CA CYS A 554 34.82 -27.27 -11.78
C CYS A 554 35.79 -26.58 -10.82
N MET A 555 35.30 -25.61 -10.05
CA MET A 555 36.10 -24.89 -9.05
C MET A 555 36.66 -25.82 -7.97
N ASN A 556 35.94 -26.90 -7.65
CA ASN A 556 36.29 -27.84 -6.59
C ASN A 556 36.81 -29.19 -7.11
N LYS A 557 37.28 -29.25 -8.36
CA LYS A 557 37.93 -30.44 -8.96
C LYS A 557 37.08 -31.72 -8.87
N GLY A 558 35.75 -31.57 -8.96
CA GLY A 558 34.79 -32.66 -8.97
C GLY A 558 34.47 -33.25 -7.60
N ASP A 559 34.68 -32.48 -6.52
CA ASP A 559 34.36 -32.92 -5.17
C ASP A 559 32.88 -33.34 -5.04
N LYS A 560 32.66 -34.59 -4.69
CA LYS A 560 31.33 -35.17 -4.52
C LYS A 560 30.51 -34.46 -3.44
N LYS A 561 31.15 -33.84 -2.43
CA LYS A 561 30.44 -33.03 -1.43
C LYS A 561 29.73 -31.86 -2.09
N ILE A 562 30.39 -31.20 -3.05
CA ILE A 562 29.85 -30.07 -3.80
C ILE A 562 28.68 -30.51 -4.67
N LEU A 563 28.82 -31.63 -5.39
CA LEU A 563 27.70 -32.23 -6.13
C LEU A 563 26.48 -32.43 -5.23
N CYS A 564 26.68 -33.07 -4.07
CA CYS A 564 25.58 -33.36 -3.15
C CYS A 564 24.93 -32.10 -2.56
N GLN A 565 25.69 -31.02 -2.43
CA GLN A 565 25.19 -29.73 -1.97
C GLN A 565 24.32 -29.07 -3.05
N THR A 566 24.78 -28.98 -4.29
CA THR A 566 23.98 -28.36 -5.35
C THR A 566 22.70 -29.16 -5.66
N LEU A 567 22.75 -30.49 -5.60
CA LEU A 567 21.56 -31.33 -5.72
C LEU A 567 20.58 -31.14 -4.55
N ALA A 568 21.09 -30.85 -3.34
CA ALA A 568 20.26 -30.55 -2.18
C ALA A 568 19.51 -29.22 -2.34
N SER A 569 20.18 -28.16 -2.82
CA SER A 569 19.56 -26.84 -3.03
C SER A 569 18.42 -26.91 -4.05
N TYR A 570 18.60 -27.63 -5.18
CA TYR A 570 17.49 -27.83 -6.12
C TYR A 570 16.32 -28.61 -5.48
N THR A 571 16.62 -29.66 -4.70
CA THR A 571 15.58 -30.42 -3.99
C THR A 571 14.82 -29.58 -2.97
N GLN A 572 15.50 -28.65 -2.30
CA GLN A 572 14.90 -27.74 -1.36
C GLN A 572 13.94 -26.77 -2.07
N GLN A 573 14.36 -26.17 -3.19
CA GLN A 573 13.49 -25.30 -3.98
C GLN A 573 12.23 -26.05 -4.46
N CYS A 574 12.39 -27.31 -4.89
CA CYS A 574 11.26 -28.15 -5.27
C CYS A 574 10.28 -28.39 -4.12
N ARG A 575 10.79 -28.59 -2.90
CA ARG A 575 9.96 -28.79 -1.71
C ARG A 575 9.15 -27.53 -1.37
N GLU A 576 9.74 -26.36 -1.53
CA GLU A 576 9.05 -25.08 -1.32
C GLU A 576 7.88 -24.90 -2.31
N GLU A 577 8.02 -25.42 -3.53
CA GLU A 577 6.94 -25.50 -4.53
C GLU A 577 5.97 -26.70 -4.32
N GLY A 578 6.08 -27.38 -3.17
CA GLY A 578 5.23 -28.51 -2.80
C GLY A 578 5.59 -29.86 -3.46
N VAL A 579 6.75 -29.97 -4.10
CA VAL A 579 7.21 -31.20 -4.79
C VAL A 579 8.29 -31.91 -3.97
N GLU A 580 7.95 -33.09 -3.42
CA GLU A 580 8.90 -33.90 -2.66
C GLU A 580 9.69 -34.87 -3.56
N ILE A 581 11.01 -34.67 -3.62
CA ILE A 581 11.91 -35.54 -4.40
C ILE A 581 12.48 -36.64 -3.50
N ASN A 582 12.06 -37.87 -3.78
CA ASN A 582 12.42 -39.04 -2.98
C ASN A 582 13.58 -39.85 -3.59
N GLY A 583 14.42 -40.44 -2.75
CA GLY A 583 15.44 -41.42 -3.15
C GLY A 583 16.69 -40.85 -3.85
N TRP A 584 16.77 -39.54 -4.14
CA TRP A 584 17.91 -38.92 -4.82
C TRP A 584 19.23 -39.09 -4.04
N ARG A 585 19.21 -38.94 -2.71
CA ARG A 585 20.39 -39.13 -1.84
C ARG A 585 21.01 -40.52 -2.00
N ARG A 586 20.17 -41.55 -2.14
CA ARG A 586 20.62 -42.93 -2.36
C ARG A 586 21.17 -43.10 -3.77
N LYS A 587 20.52 -42.53 -4.79
CA LYS A 587 20.93 -42.60 -6.20
C LYS A 587 22.33 -42.00 -6.43
N PHE A 588 22.61 -40.84 -5.86
CA PHE A 588 23.91 -40.15 -6.02
C PHE A 588 24.93 -40.48 -4.92
N GLY A 589 24.55 -41.32 -3.95
CA GLY A 589 25.40 -41.70 -2.82
C GLY A 589 25.77 -40.51 -1.92
N CYS A 590 24.83 -39.58 -1.75
CA CYS A 590 24.88 -38.46 -0.83
C CYS A 590 24.32 -38.92 0.53
N ARG A 591 25.14 -39.60 1.34
CA ARG A 591 24.76 -39.94 2.73
C ARG A 591 24.53 -38.64 3.51
N GLU A 592 23.70 -38.68 4.55
CA GLU A 592 23.62 -37.57 5.51
C GLU A 592 25.04 -37.18 5.90
N LEU A 593 25.47 -36.01 5.43
CA LEU A 593 26.66 -35.36 5.93
C LEU A 593 26.26 -34.89 7.33
N LEU A 594 26.32 -35.81 8.30
CA LEU A 594 26.32 -35.47 9.72
C LEU A 594 27.55 -34.58 9.94
N PHE A 595 27.32 -33.27 9.98
CA PHE A 595 28.24 -32.30 10.54
C PHE A 595 27.50 -31.49 11.61
#